data_AF-A0A955L0J0-F1
#
_entry.id   AF-A0A955L0J0-F1
#
_cell.length_a   1.000
_cell.length_b   1.000
_cell.length_c   1.000
_cell.angle_alpha   90.00
_cell.angle_beta   90.00
_cell.angle_gamma   90.00
#
_symmetry.space_group_name_H-M   'P 1'
#
loop_
_entity.id
_entity.type
_entity.pdbx_description
1 polymer ?
#
loop_
_entity_poly.entity_id
_entity_poly.type
_entity_poly.pdbx_seq_one_letter_code
_entity_poly.pdbx_strand_id
1 'polypeptide(L)'
;METAKSSSSLLLKLAIVFFVFSLVTTLTVVGLLVTKSTGKTCNYNGTIYSDGEGFMNDCNSCSCNDGDIACTLMACETEDDDIFYPESDYLDDEVEVDDEYPEITETP
;
A
#
# COMPACT_ATOMS: atom_id res chain seq x y z
N MET A 1 56.95 -49.91 -7.92
CA MET A 1 56.65 -48.51 -7.56
C MET A 1 55.29 -48.19 -8.17
N GLU A 2 54.24 -48.58 -7.46
CA GLU A 2 52.87 -48.60 -8.00
C GLU A 2 52.27 -47.19 -7.98
N THR A 3 51.61 -46.86 -9.08
CA THR A 3 51.25 -45.51 -9.49
C THR A 3 50.14 -44.91 -8.62
N ALA A 4 50.49 -43.96 -7.76
CA ALA A 4 49.55 -43.10 -7.03
C ALA A 4 48.90 -42.01 -7.92
N LYS A 5 48.49 -42.34 -9.15
CA LYS A 5 47.80 -41.42 -10.08
C LYS A 5 46.27 -41.54 -10.00
N SER A 6 45.77 -42.70 -9.55
CA SER A 6 44.33 -42.99 -9.44
C SER A 6 43.65 -42.23 -8.31
N SER A 7 44.27 -42.17 -7.12
CA SER A 7 43.68 -41.54 -5.93
C SER A 7 43.54 -40.01 -6.06
N SER A 8 44.48 -39.34 -6.75
CA SER A 8 44.41 -37.89 -7.00
C SER A 8 43.27 -37.53 -7.97
N SER A 9 43.00 -38.38 -8.97
CA SER A 9 41.85 -38.21 -9.87
C SER A 9 40.52 -38.45 -9.16
N LEU A 10 40.47 -39.38 -8.19
CA LEU A 10 39.27 -39.68 -7.42
C LEU A 10 38.92 -38.55 -6.44
N LEU A 11 39.91 -37.99 -5.74
CA LEU A 11 39.71 -36.82 -4.87
C LEU A 11 39.25 -35.59 -5.66
N LEU A 12 39.81 -35.35 -6.85
CA LEU A 12 39.38 -34.26 -7.73
C LEU A 12 37.93 -34.42 -8.18
N LYS A 13 37.53 -35.64 -8.56
CA LYS A 13 36.14 -35.94 -8.92
C LYS A 13 35.18 -35.73 -7.74
N LEU A 14 35.55 -36.18 -6.54
CA LEU A 14 34.75 -35.95 -5.34
C LEU A 14 34.61 -34.45 -5.04
N ALA A 15 35.69 -33.68 -5.10
CA ALA A 15 35.66 -32.23 -4.90
C ALA A 15 34.74 -31.51 -5.90
N ILE A 16 34.78 -31.90 -7.18
CA ILE A 16 33.89 -31.37 -8.21
C ILE A 16 32.43 -31.74 -7.89
N VAL A 17 32.16 -32.99 -7.50
CA VAL A 17 30.80 -33.43 -7.15
C VAL A 17 30.26 -32.64 -5.95
N PHE A 18 31.06 -32.41 -4.91
CA PHE A 18 30.65 -31.60 -3.77
C PHE A 18 30.42 -30.13 -4.14
N PHE A 19 31.30 -29.56 -4.96
CA PHE A 19 31.15 -28.18 -5.43
C PHE A 19 29.90 -28.01 -6.28
N VAL A 20 29.65 -28.94 -7.20
CA VAL A 20 28.45 -28.95 -8.05
C VAL A 20 27.20 -29.15 -7.21
N PHE A 21 27.20 -30.10 -6.27
CA PHE A 21 26.06 -30.30 -5.38
C PHE A 21 25.79 -29.06 -4.54
N SER A 22 26.83 -28.45 -3.96
CA SER A 22 26.71 -27.20 -3.21
C SER A 22 26.19 -26.05 -4.06
N LEU A 23 26.62 -25.93 -5.32
CA LEU A 23 26.14 -24.90 -6.24
C LEU A 23 24.68 -25.15 -6.64
N VAL A 24 24.30 -26.40 -6.87
CA VAL A 24 22.92 -26.78 -7.20
C VAL A 24 22.00 -26.55 -6.00
N THR A 25 22.42 -26.92 -4.79
CA THR A 25 21.62 -26.69 -3.58
C THR A 25 21.47 -25.20 -3.29
N THR A 26 22.52 -24.39 -3.46
CA THR A 26 22.38 -22.94 -3.28
C THR A 26 21.45 -22.32 -4.32
N LEU A 27 21.57 -22.69 -5.60
CA LEU A 27 20.69 -22.19 -6.66
C LEU A 27 19.23 -22.59 -6.45
N THR A 28 18.98 -23.83 -6.03
CA THR A 28 17.61 -24.32 -5.76
C THR A 28 17.00 -23.67 -4.52
N VAL A 29 17.76 -23.52 -3.43
CA VAL A 29 17.31 -22.81 -2.22
C VAL A 29 17.03 -21.34 -2.52
N VAL A 30 17.93 -20.65 -3.22
CA VAL A 30 17.70 -19.26 -3.65
C VAL A 30 16.49 -19.18 -4.57
N GLY A 31 16.33 -20.11 -5.52
CA GLY A 31 15.14 -20.18 -6.37
C GLY A 31 13.84 -20.39 -5.58
N LEU A 32 13.87 -21.17 -4.50
CA LEU A 32 12.72 -21.37 -3.61
C LEU A 32 12.42 -20.11 -2.77
N LEU A 33 13.44 -19.42 -2.29
CA LEU A 33 13.28 -18.16 -1.55
C LEU A 33 12.84 -17.01 -2.46
N VAL A 34 13.16 -17.09 -3.75
CA VAL A 34 12.84 -16.10 -4.79
C VAL A 34 11.65 -16.57 -5.63
N THR A 35 10.82 -17.52 -5.15
CA THR A 35 9.61 -17.93 -5.87
C THR A 35 8.77 -16.70 -6.22
N LYS A 36 8.88 -16.34 -7.49
CA LYS A 36 8.30 -15.19 -8.14
C LYS A 36 6.79 -15.37 -8.06
N SER A 37 6.05 -14.39 -7.54
CA SER A 37 4.59 -14.47 -7.60
C SER A 37 4.17 -14.63 -9.06
N THR A 38 3.38 -15.66 -9.33
CA THR A 38 3.02 -16.06 -10.69
C THR A 38 1.89 -15.22 -11.26
N GLY A 39 1.26 -14.35 -10.45
CA GLY A 39 0.21 -13.46 -10.89
C GLY A 39 0.71 -12.19 -11.59
N LYS A 40 -0.22 -11.49 -12.23
CA LYS A 40 0.02 -10.20 -12.87
C LYS A 40 0.30 -9.12 -11.82
N THR A 41 1.17 -8.18 -12.17
CA THR A 41 1.43 -6.98 -11.37
C THR A 41 0.28 -6.00 -11.44
N CYS A 42 0.09 -5.20 -10.39
CA CYS A 42 -0.87 -4.10 -10.35
C CYS A 42 -0.14 -2.76 -10.53
N ASN A 43 -0.78 -1.80 -11.21
CA ASN A 43 -0.31 -0.41 -11.22
C ASN A 43 -1.29 0.42 -10.39
N TYR A 44 -0.81 0.98 -9.29
CA TYR A 44 -1.58 1.88 -8.42
C TYR A 44 -0.85 3.21 -8.28
N ASN A 45 -1.50 4.31 -8.69
CA ASN A 45 -0.94 5.66 -8.63
C ASN A 45 0.49 5.78 -9.22
N GLY A 46 0.79 5.01 -10.27
CA GLY A 46 2.09 5.01 -10.94
C GLY A 46 3.13 4.05 -10.34
N THR A 47 2.83 3.41 -9.22
CA THR A 47 3.68 2.40 -8.58
C THR A 47 3.27 0.99 -9.02
N ILE A 48 4.24 0.16 -9.38
CA ILE A 48 4.00 -1.23 -9.76
C ILE A 48 4.18 -2.14 -8.53
N TYR A 49 3.12 -2.87 -8.21
CA TYR A 49 3.08 -3.85 -7.12
C TYR A 49 3.07 -5.27 -7.68
N SER A 50 3.84 -6.17 -7.07
CA SER A 50 3.86 -7.58 -7.42
C SER A 50 2.56 -8.26 -7.00
N ASP A 51 2.18 -9.35 -7.66
CA ASP A 51 1.06 -10.17 -7.17
C ASP A 51 1.31 -10.65 -5.74
N GLY A 52 0.29 -10.52 -4.88
CA GLY A 52 0.36 -10.78 -3.44
C GLY A 52 0.98 -9.65 -2.61
N GLU A 53 1.52 -8.60 -3.24
CA GLU A 53 2.11 -7.47 -2.52
C GLU A 53 1.03 -6.61 -1.85
N GLY A 54 1.21 -6.33 -0.56
CA GLY A 54 0.32 -5.50 0.25
C GLY A 54 0.87 -4.09 0.45
N PHE A 55 -0.01 -3.10 0.49
CA PHE A 55 0.34 -1.70 0.71
C PHE A 55 -0.78 -0.96 1.42
N MET A 56 -0.50 0.26 1.92
CA MET A 56 -1.50 1.13 2.53
C MET A 56 -1.87 2.26 1.58
N ASN A 57 -3.17 2.55 1.50
CA ASN A 57 -3.71 3.76 0.91
C ASN A 57 -4.51 4.50 1.99
N ASP A 58 -3.92 5.56 2.54
CA ASP A 58 -4.39 6.22 3.76
C ASP A 58 -4.50 5.20 4.90
N CYS A 59 -5.67 5.09 5.53
CA CYS A 59 -5.95 4.10 6.55
C CYS A 59 -6.26 2.70 5.97
N ASN A 60 -6.51 2.58 4.66
CA ASN A 60 -6.97 1.33 4.07
C ASN A 60 -5.82 0.40 3.71
N SER A 61 -5.96 -0.88 4.07
CA SER A 61 -5.04 -1.94 3.68
C SER A 61 -5.44 -2.49 2.33
N CYS A 62 -4.49 -2.56 1.41
CA CYS A 62 -4.66 -2.99 0.03
C CYS A 62 -3.74 -4.16 -0.31
N SER A 63 -4.16 -5.00 -1.27
CA SER A 63 -3.31 -6.01 -1.89
C SER A 63 -3.49 -6.05 -3.41
N CYS A 64 -2.41 -6.39 -4.10
CA CYS A 64 -2.46 -6.76 -5.52
C CYS A 64 -2.79 -8.24 -5.66
N ASN A 65 -3.84 -8.57 -6.41
CA ASN A 65 -4.29 -9.93 -6.68
C ASN A 65 -4.45 -10.12 -8.20
N ASP A 66 -3.49 -10.78 -8.84
CA ASP A 66 -3.45 -11.07 -10.28
C ASP A 66 -3.79 -9.89 -11.22
N GLY A 67 -3.31 -8.69 -10.86
CA GLY A 67 -3.50 -7.45 -11.63
C GLY A 67 -4.66 -6.57 -11.15
N ASP A 68 -5.45 -7.07 -10.20
CA ASP A 68 -6.53 -6.31 -9.56
C ASP A 68 -6.15 -5.85 -8.16
N ILE A 69 -6.59 -4.66 -7.78
CA ILE A 69 -6.33 -4.09 -6.46
C ILE A 69 -7.55 -4.28 -5.59
N ALA A 70 -7.37 -4.89 -4.41
CA ALA A 70 -8.42 -5.03 -3.40
C ALA A 70 -8.00 -4.29 -2.13
N CYS A 71 -8.85 -3.38 -1.65
CA CYS A 71 -8.62 -2.60 -0.43
C CYS A 71 -9.74 -2.80 0.59
N THR A 72 -9.45 -2.56 1.86
CA THR A 72 -10.49 -2.32 2.87
C THR A 72 -11.27 -1.04 2.55
N LEU A 73 -12.43 -0.87 3.19
CA LEU A 73 -13.33 0.29 2.98
C LEU A 73 -13.55 1.07 4.29
N MET A 74 -12.48 1.25 5.06
CA MET A 74 -12.51 2.09 6.25
C MET A 74 -12.62 3.56 5.83
N ALA A 75 -13.51 4.29 6.50
CA ALA A 75 -13.53 5.74 6.43
C ALA A 75 -12.27 6.26 7.12
N CYS A 76 -11.43 6.98 6.37
CA CYS A 76 -10.21 7.57 6.92
C CYS A 76 -10.53 8.98 7.40
N GLU A 77 -10.15 9.29 8.63
CA GLU A 77 -10.22 10.65 9.16
C GLU A 77 -9.20 11.51 8.41
N THR A 78 -9.64 12.60 7.80
CA THR A 78 -8.76 13.65 7.28
C THR A 78 -8.49 14.61 8.43
N GLU A 79 -7.23 14.89 8.71
CA GLU A 79 -6.77 15.83 9.75
C GLU A 79 -7.05 17.31 9.35
N ASP A 80 -8.22 17.57 8.77
CA ASP A 80 -8.73 18.86 8.36
C ASP A 80 -10.15 18.94 8.93
N ASP A 81 -10.34 19.48 10.15
CA ASP A 81 -11.64 20.05 10.62
C ASP A 81 -11.64 20.59 12.07
N ASP A 82 -10.50 20.70 12.77
CA ASP A 82 -10.42 21.51 14.00
C ASP A 82 -9.99 22.98 13.71
N ILE A 83 -10.38 23.54 12.55
CA ILE A 83 -10.48 25.01 12.44
C ILE A 83 -11.77 25.41 13.14
N PHE A 84 -11.68 25.60 14.46
CA PHE A 84 -12.68 26.33 15.24
C PHE A 84 -12.84 27.71 14.59
N TYR A 85 -13.89 27.92 13.79
CA TYR A 85 -14.34 29.26 13.41
C TYR A 85 -14.97 29.87 14.67
N PRO A 86 -14.32 30.82 15.38
CA PRO A 86 -14.95 31.47 16.51
C PRO A 86 -16.17 32.26 16.03
N GLU A 87 -17.30 32.00 16.66
CA GLU A 87 -18.61 32.64 16.41
C GLU A 87 -18.66 34.09 16.95
N SER A 88 -17.59 34.87 16.80
CA SER A 88 -17.44 36.19 17.43
C SER A 88 -17.85 37.38 16.57
N ASP A 89 -18.30 37.16 15.33
CA ASP A 89 -18.55 38.25 14.37
C ASP A 89 -20.04 38.61 14.19
N TYR A 90 -20.95 37.99 14.93
CA TYR A 90 -22.31 38.52 15.08
C TYR A 90 -22.34 39.57 16.19
N LEU A 91 -21.92 40.79 15.85
CA LEU A 91 -22.29 41.97 16.63
C LEU A 91 -23.80 42.15 16.49
N ASP A 92 -24.46 42.18 17.65
CA ASP A 92 -25.87 42.47 17.87
C ASP A 92 -26.12 43.96 17.55
N ASP A 93 -26.29 44.28 16.26
CA ASP A 93 -26.81 45.59 15.85
C ASP A 93 -28.31 45.59 16.14
N GLU A 94 -28.67 46.20 17.28
CA GLU A 94 -30.06 46.43 17.69
C GLU A 94 -30.87 47.04 16.55
N VAL A 95 -31.82 46.28 16.00
CA VAL A 95 -32.86 46.82 15.12
C VAL A 95 -33.98 47.31 16.03
N GLU A 96 -34.03 48.62 16.29
CA GLU A 96 -35.23 49.26 16.83
C GLU A 96 -36.38 49.02 15.83
N VAL A 97 -37.42 48.32 16.29
CA VAL A 97 -38.66 48.10 15.54
C VAL A 97 -39.57 49.28 15.80
N ASP A 98 -39.59 50.23 14.88
CA ASP A 98 -40.55 51.33 14.88
C ASP A 98 -41.92 50.76 14.44
N ASP A 99 -42.79 50.47 15.42
CA ASP A 99 -44.17 50.05 15.22
C ASP A 99 -45.02 51.19 14.62
N GLU A 100 -44.97 51.40 13.30
CA GLU A 100 -45.95 52.25 12.60
C GLU A 100 -46.73 51.44 11.56
N TYR A 101 -47.87 50.89 12.00
CA TYR A 101 -48.82 50.17 11.15
C TYR A 101 -49.73 51.18 10.44
N PRO A 102 -49.79 51.24 9.09
CA PRO A 102 -50.74 52.12 8.42
C PRO A 102 -52.16 51.53 8.48
N GLU A 103 -53.13 52.33 8.92
CA GLU A 103 -54.56 52.02 8.82
C GLU A 103 -54.96 51.87 7.34
N ILE A 104 -55.42 50.68 6.97
CA ILE A 104 -56.11 50.44 5.70
C ILE A 104 -57.52 51.05 5.78
N THR A 105 -57.71 52.18 5.12
CA THR A 105 -59.03 52.78 4.93
C THR A 105 -59.75 52.06 3.80
N GLU A 106 -60.80 51.30 4.12
CA GLU A 106 -61.77 50.86 3.11
C GLU A 106 -62.79 51.99 2.87
N THR A 107 -62.98 52.35 1.59
CA THR A 107 -64.13 53.15 1.15
C THR A 107 -64.83 52.46 -0.04
N PRO A 108 -66.16 52.61 -0.15
CA PRO A 108 -67.03 51.75 -0.98
C PRO A 108 -66.98 52.00 -2.48
#